data_AF-A0A7X9IEG9-F1
#
_entry.id   AF-A0A7X9IEG9-F1
#
_cell.length_a   1.000
_cell.length_b   1.000
_cell.length_c   1.000
_cell.angle_alpha   90.00
_cell.angle_beta   90.00
_cell.angle_gamma   90.00
#
_symmetry.space_group_name_H-M   'P 1'
#
loop_
_entity.id
_entity.type
_entity.pdbx_description
1 polymer ?
#
loop_
_entity_poly.entity_id
_entity_poly.type
_entity_poly.pdbx_seq_one_letter_code
_entity_poly.pdbx_strand_id
1 'polypeptide(L)'
;IKSYVFYLEAAKTVSRDSSRQTLRKLAADEKDHYRILERQHHGLVKSEQWVSYNDILKQEGLPEIKEDMADQHQALIASVRAAKDERAILEIALQLEKEANTLFAGASGRAIDSEEKRMFDYLARFEEGHVRLIQGMIDSL
;
A
#
# COMPACT_ATOMS: atom_id res chain seq x y z
N ILE A 1 -3.92 2.10 2.95
CA ILE A 1 -3.45 3.32 3.67
C ILE A 1 -2.06 3.12 4.27
N LYS A 2 -1.83 2.11 5.12
CA LYS A 2 -0.52 1.83 5.72
C LYS A 2 0.62 1.75 4.68
N SER A 3 0.51 0.85 3.69
CA SER A 3 1.53 0.66 2.63
C SER A 3 1.72 1.92 1.78
N TYR A 4 0.64 2.62 1.44
CA TYR A 4 0.68 3.91 0.76
C TYR A 4 1.56 4.95 1.47
N VAL A 5 1.32 5.19 2.77
CA VAL A 5 2.11 6.15 3.57
C VAL A 5 3.57 5.68 3.67
N PHE A 6 3.79 4.38 3.87
CA PHE A 6 5.13 3.81 3.85
C PHE A 6 5.87 4.14 2.56
N TYR A 7 5.27 3.88 1.41
CA TYR A 7 5.94 4.06 0.12
C TYR A 7 6.28 5.52 -0.18
N LEU A 8 5.42 6.45 0.22
CA LEU A 8 5.72 7.87 0.07
C LEU A 8 6.85 8.35 0.99
N GLU A 9 6.92 7.88 2.24
CA GLU A 9 8.06 8.19 3.10
C GLU A 9 9.33 7.51 2.59
N ALA A 10 9.25 6.24 2.19
CA ALA A 10 10.39 5.49 1.65
C ALA A 10 10.97 6.16 0.39
N ALA A 11 10.11 6.67 -0.50
CA ALA A 11 10.56 7.40 -1.69
C ALA A 11 11.27 8.72 -1.36
N LYS A 12 11.04 9.32 -0.18
CA LYS A 12 11.77 10.52 0.27
C LYS A 12 13.16 10.18 0.80
N THR A 13 13.36 8.98 1.34
CA THR A 13 14.59 8.58 2.02
C THR A 13 15.60 7.86 1.12
N VAL A 14 15.14 7.13 0.09
CA VAL A 14 16.07 6.46 -0.84
C VAL A 14 16.84 7.46 -1.71
N SER A 15 18.11 7.14 -1.96
CA SER A 15 18.98 7.98 -2.78
C SER A 15 18.89 7.67 -4.28
N ARG A 16 18.66 6.40 -4.64
CA ARG A 16 18.62 5.95 -6.04
C ARG A 16 17.30 6.35 -6.72
N ASP A 17 17.40 6.99 -7.88
CA ASP A 17 16.21 7.44 -8.61
C ASP A 17 15.36 6.29 -9.16
N SER A 18 15.98 5.17 -9.56
CA SER A 18 15.27 3.97 -9.97
C SER A 18 14.34 3.45 -8.85
N SER A 19 14.86 3.45 -7.63
CA SER A 19 14.16 2.96 -6.44
C SER A 19 13.09 3.95 -6.00
N ARG A 20 13.40 5.25 -6.04
CA ARG A 20 12.46 6.34 -5.81
C ARG A 20 11.24 6.25 -6.75
N GLN A 21 11.47 6.05 -8.05
CA GLN A 21 10.41 5.92 -9.04
C GLN A 21 9.56 4.68 -8.79
N THR A 22 10.20 3.55 -8.48
CA THR A 22 9.49 2.30 -8.19
C THR A 22 8.63 2.40 -6.93
N LEU A 23 9.15 2.98 -5.85
CA LEU A 23 8.40 3.21 -4.61
C LEU A 23 7.21 4.17 -4.83
N ARG A 24 7.38 5.21 -5.65
CA ARG A 24 6.25 6.09 -6.03
C ARG A 24 5.19 5.35 -6.83
N LYS A 25 5.60 4.45 -7.73
CA LYS A 25 4.66 3.61 -8.48
C LYS A 25 3.88 2.69 -7.54
N LEU A 26 4.57 2.02 -6.62
CA LEU A 26 3.93 1.18 -5.59
C LEU A 26 2.95 2.00 -4.74
N ALA A 27 3.29 3.23 -4.35
CA ALA A 27 2.34 4.13 -3.69
C ALA A 27 1.09 4.41 -4.55
N ALA A 28 1.22 4.52 -5.87
CA ALA A 28 0.08 4.75 -6.75
C ALA A 28 -0.83 3.52 -6.81
N ASP A 29 -0.22 2.34 -6.91
CA ASP A 29 -0.92 1.07 -6.92
C ASP A 29 -1.70 0.87 -5.59
N GLU A 30 -1.09 1.17 -4.44
CA GLU A 30 -1.74 1.14 -3.12
C GLU A 30 -2.92 2.10 -2.99
N LYS A 31 -2.83 3.27 -3.62
CA LYS A 31 -3.94 4.23 -3.70
C LYS A 31 -5.11 3.65 -4.49
N ASP A 32 -4.83 2.93 -5.57
CA ASP A 32 -5.87 2.29 -6.39
C ASP A 32 -6.49 1.07 -5.70
N HIS A 33 -5.71 0.28 -4.96
CA HIS A 33 -6.23 -0.81 -4.11
C HIS A 33 -7.26 -0.27 -3.10
N TYR A 34 -6.94 0.84 -2.45
CA TYR A 34 -7.87 1.48 -1.53
C TYR A 34 -9.16 1.92 -2.21
N ARG A 35 -9.08 2.53 -3.39
CA ARG A 35 -10.26 2.95 -4.17
C ARG A 35 -11.14 1.76 -4.56
N ILE A 36 -10.55 0.60 -4.84
CA ILE A 36 -11.29 -0.64 -5.11
C ILE A 36 -12.08 -1.07 -3.87
N LEU A 37 -11.41 -1.17 -2.71
CA LEU A 37 -12.01 -1.58 -1.44
C LEU A 37 -13.11 -0.61 -0.99
N GLU A 38 -12.89 0.68 -1.18
CA GLU A 38 -13.84 1.72 -0.80
C GLU A 38 -15.11 1.69 -1.64
N ARG A 39 -14.99 1.52 -2.97
CA ARG A 39 -16.17 1.38 -3.85
C ARG A 39 -17.06 0.23 -3.40
N GLN A 40 -16.48 -0.88 -2.95
CA GLN A 40 -17.24 -1.98 -2.38
C GLN A 40 -17.84 -1.62 -1.02
N HIS A 41 -17.07 -0.99 -0.12
CA HIS A 41 -17.58 -0.58 1.19
C HIS A 41 -18.72 0.44 1.09
N HIS A 42 -18.65 1.42 0.19
CA HIS A 42 -19.73 2.39 -0.05
C HIS A 42 -21.01 1.72 -0.58
N GLY A 43 -20.90 0.60 -1.29
CA GLY A 43 -22.04 -0.24 -1.64
C GLY A 43 -22.67 -0.94 -0.43
N LEU A 44 -21.92 -1.09 0.68
CA LEU A 44 -22.29 -1.90 1.84
C LEU A 44 -22.65 -1.09 3.10
N VAL A 45 -21.94 0.00 3.45
CA VAL A 45 -22.14 0.78 4.69
C VAL A 45 -21.73 2.25 4.52
N LYS A 46 -22.62 3.19 4.89
CA LYS A 46 -22.27 4.61 5.13
C LYS A 46 -21.67 4.75 6.53
N SER A 47 -20.36 5.00 6.66
CA SER A 47 -19.75 5.41 7.93
C SER A 47 -18.88 6.66 7.75
N GLU A 48 -18.92 7.55 8.75
CA GLU A 48 -18.52 8.96 8.63
C GLU A 48 -17.00 9.22 8.77
N GLN A 49 -16.22 8.26 9.28
CA GLN A 49 -14.78 8.49 9.50
C GLN A 49 -13.90 8.24 8.27
N TRP A 50 -14.43 7.62 7.22
CA TRP A 50 -13.69 7.38 5.96
C TRP A 50 -13.77 8.56 4.97
N VAL A 51 -14.68 9.51 5.18
CA VAL A 51 -14.98 10.58 4.22
C VAL A 51 -13.80 11.53 4.00
N SER A 52 -12.99 11.81 5.03
CA SER A 52 -11.85 12.75 4.95
C SER A 52 -10.71 12.27 4.02
N TYR A 53 -10.32 10.99 4.12
CA TYR A 53 -9.22 10.43 3.32
C TYR A 53 -9.64 10.17 1.87
N ASN A 54 -10.90 9.80 1.69
CA ASN A 54 -11.53 9.62 0.40
C ASN A 54 -11.43 10.90 -0.48
N ASP A 55 -11.67 12.06 0.12
CA ASP A 55 -11.54 13.36 -0.58
C ASP A 55 -10.09 13.66 -1.00
N ILE A 56 -9.11 13.12 -0.28
CA ILE A 56 -7.67 13.24 -0.61
C ILE A 56 -7.30 12.33 -1.79
N LEU A 57 -7.86 11.13 -1.83
CA LEU A 57 -7.63 10.21 -2.93
C LEU A 57 -8.32 10.63 -4.23
N LYS A 58 -9.36 11.45 -4.19
CA LYS A 58 -10.01 12.02 -5.39
C LYS A 58 -9.12 13.01 -6.14
N GLN A 59 -8.07 13.54 -5.51
CA GLN A 59 -7.15 14.48 -6.15
C GLN A 59 -6.28 13.77 -7.21
N GLU A 60 -5.99 14.49 -8.30
CA GLU A 60 -5.09 14.02 -9.36
C GLU A 60 -3.64 13.91 -8.83
N GLY A 61 -2.94 12.84 -9.23
CA GLY A 61 -1.59 12.54 -8.76
C GLY A 61 -1.53 11.75 -7.44
N LEU A 62 -0.31 11.52 -6.95
CA LEU A 62 -0.07 10.91 -5.64
C LEU A 62 -0.31 11.96 -4.54
N PRO A 63 -1.24 11.73 -3.60
CA PRO A 63 -1.45 12.65 -2.51
C PRO A 63 -0.20 12.83 -1.62
N GLU A 64 -0.05 13.99 -0.99
CA GLU A 64 0.95 14.13 0.06
C GLU A 64 0.46 13.48 1.36
N ILE A 65 1.41 13.05 2.20
CA ILE A 65 1.09 12.58 3.55
C ILE A 65 0.71 13.80 4.38
N LYS A 66 -0.56 13.90 4.75
CA LYS A 66 -1.07 14.92 5.67
C LYS A 66 -0.73 14.56 7.12
N GLU A 67 -0.78 15.56 8.00
CA GLU A 67 -0.45 15.42 9.42
C GLU A 67 -1.29 14.34 10.12
N ASP A 68 -2.60 14.30 9.84
CA ASP A 68 -3.53 13.30 10.40
C ASP A 68 -3.17 11.86 9.99
N MET A 69 -2.79 11.64 8.74
CA MET A 69 -2.32 10.33 8.27
C MET A 69 -0.97 9.95 8.86
N ALA A 70 -0.09 10.93 9.03
CA ALA A 70 1.22 10.70 9.63
C ALA A 70 1.07 10.25 11.08
N ASP A 71 0.20 10.92 11.84
CA ASP A 71 -0.09 10.58 13.24
C ASP A 71 -0.62 9.14 13.37
N GLN A 72 -1.54 8.73 12.49
CA GLN A 72 -2.09 7.37 12.49
C GLN A 72 -1.06 6.28 12.14
N HIS A 73 0.03 6.64 11.48
CA HIS A 73 1.04 5.70 10.97
C HIS A 73 2.45 6.02 11.45
N GLN A 74 2.58 6.71 12.59
CA GLN A 74 3.84 7.21 13.12
C GLN A 74 4.90 6.11 13.30
N ALA A 75 4.51 4.91 13.73
CA ALA A 75 5.42 3.78 13.90
C ALA A 75 6.08 3.35 12.58
N LEU A 76 5.34 3.42 11.47
CA LEU A 76 5.81 3.03 10.15
C LEU A 76 6.67 4.13 9.52
N ILE A 77 6.30 5.39 9.72
CA ILE A 77 7.14 6.53 9.36
C ILE A 77 8.47 6.45 10.13
N ALA A 78 8.42 6.14 11.42
CA ALA A 78 9.60 5.94 12.24
C ALA A 78 10.47 4.78 11.75
N SER A 79 9.88 3.66 11.31
CA SER A 79 10.67 2.53 10.78
C SER A 79 11.38 2.88 9.48
N VAL A 80 10.75 3.67 8.59
CA VAL A 80 11.41 4.20 7.38
C VAL A 80 12.57 5.13 7.76
N ARG A 81 12.37 6.04 8.71
CA ARG A 81 13.41 6.98 9.16
C ARG A 81 14.57 6.30 9.89
N ALA A 82 14.29 5.19 10.58
CA ALA A 82 15.28 4.39 11.29
C ALA A 82 16.00 3.37 10.39
N ALA A 83 15.54 3.17 9.15
CA ALA A 83 16.17 2.26 8.21
C ALA A 83 17.59 2.75 7.87
N LYS A 84 18.57 1.85 7.99
CA LYS A 84 20.00 2.19 7.85
C LYS A 84 20.42 2.39 6.40
N ASP A 85 19.75 1.70 5.48
CA ASP A 85 20.04 1.68 4.07
C ASP A 85 18.79 1.33 3.25
N GLU A 86 18.95 1.36 1.93
CA GLU A 86 17.88 1.04 0.98
C GLU A 86 17.39 -0.40 1.11
N ARG A 87 18.29 -1.35 1.43
CA ARG A 87 17.93 -2.75 1.60
C ARG A 87 16.94 -2.91 2.75
N ALA A 88 17.19 -2.27 3.89
CA ALA A 88 16.29 -2.30 5.04
C ALA A 88 14.90 -1.73 4.71
N ILE A 89 14.83 -0.68 3.88
CA ILE A 89 13.55 -0.13 3.40
C ILE A 89 12.82 -1.17 2.55
N LEU A 90 13.50 -1.78 1.58
CA LEU A 90 12.88 -2.79 0.72
C LEU A 90 12.46 -4.05 1.47
N GLU A 91 13.17 -4.46 2.52
CA GLU A 91 12.79 -5.58 3.38
C GLU A 91 11.49 -5.29 4.16
N ILE A 92 11.32 -4.06 4.66
CA ILE A 92 10.05 -3.63 5.27
C ILE A 92 8.93 -3.63 4.22
N ALA A 93 9.20 -3.11 3.02
CA ALA A 93 8.25 -3.13 1.91
C ALA A 93 7.79 -4.55 1.59
N LEU A 94 8.73 -5.47 1.40
CA LEU A 94 8.47 -6.88 1.12
C LEU A 94 7.58 -7.53 2.17
N GLN A 95 7.81 -7.21 3.45
CA GLN A 95 7.01 -7.74 4.54
C GLN A 95 5.57 -7.20 4.50
N LEU A 96 5.37 -5.91 4.22
CA LEU A 96 4.04 -5.31 4.06
C LEU A 96 3.26 -5.98 2.93
N GLU A 97 3.90 -6.22 1.78
CA GLU A 97 3.26 -6.86 0.63
C GLU A 97 2.87 -8.32 0.90
N LYS A 98 3.73 -9.07 1.60
CA LYS A 98 3.41 -10.45 2.02
C LYS A 98 2.22 -10.49 2.98
N GLU A 99 2.15 -9.54 3.92
CA GLU A 99 1.03 -9.41 4.85
C GLU A 99 -0.28 -9.07 4.10
N ALA A 100 -0.22 -8.12 3.16
CA ALA A 100 -1.36 -7.74 2.34
C ALA A 100 -1.85 -8.89 1.44
N ASN A 101 -0.93 -9.57 0.76
CA ASN A 101 -1.24 -10.77 -0.02
C ASN A 101 -1.93 -11.84 0.82
N THR A 102 -1.38 -12.15 2.00
CA THR A 102 -1.95 -13.15 2.92
C THR A 102 -3.36 -12.74 3.37
N LEU A 103 -3.57 -11.46 3.68
CA LEU A 103 -4.85 -10.92 4.07
C LEU A 103 -5.90 -11.08 2.96
N PHE A 104 -5.58 -10.68 1.73
CA PHE A 104 -6.51 -10.75 0.60
C PHE A 104 -6.76 -12.19 0.15
N ALA A 105 -5.74 -13.05 0.11
CA ALA A 105 -5.91 -14.47 -0.18
C ALA A 105 -6.82 -15.15 0.85
N GLY A 106 -6.62 -14.83 2.14
CA GLY A 106 -7.49 -15.31 3.21
C GLY A 106 -8.92 -14.76 3.11
N ALA A 107 -9.10 -13.50 2.74
CA ALA A 107 -10.41 -12.90 2.52
C ALA A 107 -11.16 -13.56 1.35
N SER A 108 -10.47 -13.78 0.22
CA SER A 108 -11.00 -14.52 -0.93
C SER A 108 -11.47 -15.93 -0.54
N GLY A 109 -10.67 -16.65 0.25
CA GLY A 109 -11.02 -18.01 0.71
C GLY A 109 -12.25 -18.07 1.62
N ARG A 110 -12.64 -16.95 2.24
CA ARG A 110 -13.84 -16.82 3.07
C ARG A 110 -15.02 -16.17 2.37
N ALA A 111 -14.80 -15.55 1.21
CA ALA A 111 -15.84 -14.85 0.47
C ALA A 111 -16.87 -15.85 -0.08
N ILE A 112 -18.15 -15.57 0.18
CA ILE A 112 -19.27 -16.39 -0.31
C ILE A 112 -19.77 -15.81 -1.64
N ASP A 113 -19.82 -14.48 -1.74
CA ASP A 113 -20.20 -13.80 -2.97
C ASP A 113 -19.10 -13.91 -4.03
N SER A 114 -19.51 -14.20 -5.27
CA SER A 114 -18.56 -14.45 -6.36
C SER A 114 -17.83 -13.19 -6.82
N GLU A 115 -18.45 -12.01 -6.70
CA GLU A 115 -17.82 -10.73 -7.06
C GLU A 115 -16.83 -10.30 -5.97
N GLU A 116 -17.19 -10.43 -4.70
CA GLU A 116 -16.26 -10.20 -3.57
C GLU A 116 -15.04 -11.12 -3.66
N LYS A 117 -15.26 -12.41 -3.95
CA LYS A 117 -14.18 -13.37 -4.14
C LYS A 117 -13.25 -12.95 -5.29
N ARG A 118 -13.79 -12.56 -6.44
CA ARG A 118 -13.00 -12.11 -7.60
C ARG A 118 -12.19 -10.86 -7.26
N MET A 119 -12.76 -9.91 -6.52
CA MET A 119 -12.04 -8.72 -6.08
C MET A 119 -10.85 -9.09 -5.18
N PHE A 120 -11.07 -9.91 -4.16
CA PHE A 120 -9.98 -10.31 -3.27
C PHE A 120 -8.93 -11.17 -3.96
N ASP A 121 -9.33 -12.05 -4.89
CA ASP A 121 -8.40 -12.80 -5.76
C ASP A 121 -7.55 -11.85 -6.61
N TYR A 122 -8.15 -10.80 -7.18
CA TYR A 122 -7.44 -9.78 -7.95
C TYR A 122 -6.41 -9.05 -7.09
N LEU A 123 -6.82 -8.55 -5.92
CA LEU A 123 -5.93 -7.83 -4.99
C LEU A 123 -4.78 -8.74 -4.53
N ALA A 124 -5.06 -9.99 -4.14
CA ALA A 124 -4.02 -10.93 -3.72
C ALA A 124 -2.98 -11.16 -4.83
N ARG A 125 -3.40 -11.37 -6.08
CA ARG A 125 -2.49 -11.54 -7.22
C ARG A 125 -1.67 -10.28 -7.52
N PHE A 126 -2.25 -9.10 -7.29
CA PHE A 126 -1.54 -7.83 -7.46
C PHE A 126 -0.40 -7.70 -6.44
N GLU A 127 -0.68 -7.96 -5.16
CA GLU A 127 0.35 -7.93 -4.11
C GLU A 127 1.43 -9.00 -4.32
N GLU A 128 1.07 -10.16 -4.88
CA GLU A 128 2.07 -11.16 -5.27
C GLU A 128 3.04 -10.60 -6.35
N GLY A 129 2.53 -9.75 -7.25
CA GLY A 129 3.34 -9.00 -8.21
C GLY A 129 4.30 -8.03 -7.52
N HIS A 130 3.83 -7.28 -6.53
CA HIS A 130 4.66 -6.38 -5.72
C HIS A 130 5.75 -7.14 -4.97
N VAL A 131 5.42 -8.27 -4.33
CA VAL A 131 6.38 -9.14 -3.65
C VAL A 131 7.51 -9.54 -4.60
N ARG A 132 7.18 -10.02 -5.80
CA ARG A 132 8.20 -10.41 -6.80
C ARG A 132 9.05 -9.22 -7.25
N LEU A 133 8.43 -8.07 -7.50
CA LEU A 133 9.14 -6.85 -7.90
C LEU A 133 10.15 -6.42 -6.83
N ILE A 134 9.71 -6.32 -5.57
CA ILE A 134 10.54 -5.87 -4.46
C ILE A 134 11.65 -6.88 -4.18
N GLN A 135 11.35 -8.19 -4.22
CA GLN A 135 12.38 -9.22 -4.08
C GLN A 135 13.46 -9.07 -5.16
N GLY A 136 13.06 -8.86 -6.42
CA GLY A 136 14.00 -8.62 -7.51
C GLY A 136 14.85 -7.36 -7.31
N MET A 137 14.28 -6.29 -6.72
CA MET A 137 15.06 -5.11 -6.34
C MET A 137 16.10 -5.42 -5.26
N ILE A 138 15.71 -6.15 -4.20
CA ILE A 138 16.60 -6.57 -3.11
C ILE A 138 17.74 -7.43 -3.65
N ASP A 139 17.46 -8.34 -4.57
CA ASP A 139 18.44 -9.25 -5.17
C ASP A 139 19.42 -8.52 -6.11
N SER A 140 19.05 -7.31 -6.58
CA SER A 140 19.84 -6.50 -7.51
C SER A 140 20.61 -5.35 -6.82
N LEU A 141 20.53 -5.23 -5.49
CA LEU A 141 21.28 -4.27 -4.68
C LEU A 141 22.72 -4.73 -4.44
#